data_AF-A0AAU6QU02-F1
#
_entry.id   AF-A0AAU6QU02-F1
#
_cell.length_a   1.000
_cell.length_b   1.000
_cell.length_c   1.000
_cell.angle_alpha   90.00
_cell.angle_beta   90.00
_cell.angle_gamma   90.00
#
_symmetry.space_group_name_H-M   'P 1'
#
loop_
_entity.id
_entity.type
_entity.pdbx_description
1 polymer ?
#
loop_
_entity_poly.entity_id
_entity_poly.type
_entity_poly.pdbx_seq_one_letter_code
_entity_poly.pdbx_strand_id
1 'polypeptide(L)'
;MTELKNLDLRTDATAHRVVKNETVGVEFAATEGELMSLEGPNRYARGDALITGSTGDRWVVSRERFDAKYLPADAALTHGEPGAYRNRPAVVLARQMHEAFSLARSADGGDVLHGAAGDWIMQYAPGDYGVVQAARFAKVYRRAD
;
A
#
# COMPACT_ATOMS: atom_id res chain seq x y z
N MET A 1 -15.07 10.11 -18.11
CA MET A 1 -13.96 10.05 -17.14
C MET A 1 -14.11 11.26 -16.24
N THR A 2 -14.28 11.04 -14.94
CA THR A 2 -14.62 12.09 -13.96
C THR A 2 -13.37 12.56 -13.23
N GLU A 3 -13.07 13.85 -13.31
CA GLU A 3 -11.99 14.46 -12.53
C GLU A 3 -12.50 14.85 -11.14
N LEU A 4 -11.89 14.31 -10.08
CA LEU A 4 -12.25 14.57 -8.70
C LEU A 4 -11.33 15.66 -8.11
N LYS A 5 -11.95 16.70 -7.55
CA LYS A 5 -11.26 17.83 -6.89
C LYS A 5 -11.79 17.99 -5.48
N ASN A 6 -10.92 18.45 -4.57
CA ASN A 6 -11.28 18.73 -3.17
C ASN A 6 -11.99 17.56 -2.46
N LEU A 7 -11.66 16.33 -2.84
CA LEU A 7 -12.24 15.12 -2.26
C LEU A 7 -11.79 14.97 -0.80
N ASP A 8 -12.69 14.66 0.12
CA ASP A 8 -12.31 14.25 1.48
C ASP A 8 -13.21 13.10 1.94
N LEU A 9 -12.65 11.90 2.01
CA LEU A 9 -13.40 10.70 2.39
C LEU A 9 -13.82 10.72 3.86
N ARG A 10 -13.25 11.62 4.68
CA ARG A 10 -13.65 11.78 6.09
C ARG A 10 -15.08 12.28 6.24
N THR A 11 -15.59 13.00 5.25
CA THR A 11 -16.95 13.57 5.22
C THR A 11 -17.86 12.85 4.22
N ASP A 12 -17.36 11.80 3.57
CA ASP A 12 -18.09 11.04 2.55
C ASP A 12 -18.84 9.86 3.18
N ALA A 13 -20.16 9.89 3.13
CA ALA A 13 -21.01 8.83 3.68
C ALA A 13 -20.85 7.47 2.97
N THR A 14 -20.33 7.46 1.76
CA THR A 14 -20.06 6.23 0.98
C THR A 14 -18.65 5.69 1.22
N ALA A 15 -17.81 6.41 1.97
CA ALA A 15 -16.49 5.95 2.35
C ALA A 15 -16.55 4.89 3.46
N HIS A 16 -15.50 4.09 3.49
CA HIS A 16 -15.41 2.91 4.32
C HIS A 16 -14.07 2.88 5.04
N ARG A 17 -14.11 2.59 6.35
CA ARG A 17 -12.91 2.31 7.13
C ARG A 17 -12.41 0.91 6.77
N VAL A 18 -11.17 0.81 6.32
CA VAL A 18 -10.55 -0.44 5.94
C VAL A 18 -9.14 -0.55 6.50
N VAL A 19 -8.68 -1.79 6.69
CA VAL A 19 -7.34 -2.11 7.12
C VAL A 19 -6.69 -3.04 6.11
N LYS A 20 -5.40 -2.80 5.81
CA LYS A 20 -4.63 -3.71 4.97
C LYS A 20 -4.34 -4.99 5.76
N ASN A 21 -4.77 -6.11 5.22
CA ASN A 21 -4.56 -7.45 5.76
C ASN A 21 -3.92 -8.33 4.68
N GLU A 22 -2.60 -8.30 4.65
CA GLU A 22 -1.77 -9.07 3.74
C GLU A 22 -0.57 -9.64 4.48
N THR A 23 -0.19 -10.87 4.14
CA THR A 23 1.08 -11.47 4.52
C THR A 23 2.03 -11.41 3.32
N VAL A 24 3.26 -10.99 3.58
CA VAL A 24 4.33 -10.86 2.58
C VAL A 24 5.53 -11.70 3.00
N GLY A 25 6.29 -12.20 2.02
CA GLY A 25 7.59 -12.81 2.25
C GLY A 25 8.67 -11.74 2.33
N VAL A 26 9.59 -11.86 3.27
CA VAL A 26 10.65 -10.87 3.49
C VAL A 26 12.00 -11.57 3.56
N GLU A 27 12.95 -11.05 2.81
CA GLU A 27 14.37 -11.31 2.95
C GLU A 27 15.07 -10.00 3.30
N PHE A 28 16.23 -10.07 3.96
CA PHE A 28 17.04 -8.88 4.23
C PHE A 28 18.30 -8.92 3.39
N ALA A 29 18.59 -7.81 2.71
CA ALA A 29 19.72 -7.73 1.80
C ALA A 29 21.04 -7.96 2.53
N ALA A 30 21.81 -8.97 2.12
CA ALA A 30 23.14 -9.24 2.70
C ALA A 30 24.19 -8.23 2.21
N THR A 31 23.97 -7.65 1.03
CA THR A 31 24.82 -6.66 0.35
C THR A 31 23.97 -5.57 -0.28
N GLU A 32 24.58 -4.49 -0.73
CA GLU A 32 23.90 -3.52 -1.60
C GLU A 32 23.58 -4.12 -2.98
N GLY A 33 22.60 -3.54 -3.66
CA GLY A 33 22.17 -3.99 -4.99
C GLY A 33 20.97 -3.24 -5.53
N GLU A 34 20.30 -3.85 -6.50
CA GLU A 34 19.13 -3.29 -7.17
C GLU A 34 18.10 -4.38 -7.44
N LEU A 35 16.82 -4.03 -7.26
CA LEU A 35 15.68 -4.91 -7.50
C LEU A 35 14.74 -4.23 -8.50
N MET A 36 14.28 -4.98 -9.50
CA MET A 36 13.24 -4.50 -10.41
C MET A 36 11.87 -4.60 -9.75
N SER A 37 11.27 -3.45 -9.42
CA SER A 37 9.85 -3.37 -9.03
C SER A 37 8.97 -3.03 -10.23
N LEU A 38 7.67 -2.93 -10.02
CA LEU A 38 6.72 -2.53 -11.07
C LEU A 38 6.96 -1.09 -11.55
N GLU A 39 7.46 -0.23 -10.67
CA GLU A 39 7.78 1.17 -10.95
C GLU A 39 9.17 1.36 -11.58
N GLY A 40 9.99 0.31 -11.61
CA GLY A 40 11.33 0.31 -12.17
C GLY A 40 12.41 -0.19 -11.21
N PRO A 41 13.69 0.00 -11.54
CA PRO A 41 14.79 -0.41 -10.69
C PRO A 41 14.82 0.39 -9.39
N ASN A 42 14.91 -0.33 -8.26
CA ASN A 42 14.96 0.22 -6.92
C ASN A 42 16.22 -0.27 -6.20
N ARG A 43 17.11 0.66 -5.87
CA ARG A 43 18.37 0.35 -5.19
C ARG A 43 18.14 0.07 -3.71
N TYR A 44 18.92 -0.83 -3.16
CA TYR A 44 18.86 -1.20 -1.75
C TYR A 44 20.27 -1.30 -1.15
N ALA A 45 20.35 -1.02 0.15
CA ALA A 45 21.55 -1.21 0.94
C ALA A 45 21.48 -2.54 1.71
N ARG A 46 22.63 -2.98 2.24
CA ARG A 46 22.69 -4.09 3.19
C ARG A 46 21.74 -3.81 4.36
N GLY A 47 20.91 -4.81 4.70
CA GLY A 47 19.95 -4.77 5.79
C GLY A 47 18.56 -4.26 5.40
N ASP A 48 18.38 -3.71 4.19
CA ASP A 48 17.06 -3.35 3.68
C ASP A 48 16.20 -4.59 3.44
N ALA A 49 14.90 -4.42 3.59
CA ALA A 49 13.93 -5.48 3.38
C ALA A 49 13.58 -5.60 1.89
N LEU A 50 13.80 -6.80 1.35
CA LEU A 50 13.37 -7.22 0.02
C LEU A 50 12.05 -7.97 0.18
N ILE A 51 10.96 -7.32 -0.18
CA ILE A 51 9.61 -7.83 0.09
C ILE A 51 9.04 -8.46 -1.17
N THR A 52 8.41 -9.62 -1.01
CA THR A 52 7.58 -10.28 -2.03
C THR A 52 6.12 -10.28 -1.58
N GLY A 53 5.27 -9.59 -2.33
CA GLY A 53 3.84 -9.49 -2.07
C GLY A 53 3.09 -10.78 -2.35
N SER A 54 1.83 -10.86 -1.90
CA SER A 54 0.98 -12.04 -2.12
C SER A 54 0.63 -12.30 -3.59
N THR A 55 0.92 -11.34 -4.48
CA THR A 55 0.75 -11.38 -5.94
C THR A 55 2.06 -11.67 -6.69
N GLY A 56 3.18 -11.83 -5.99
CA GLY A 56 4.50 -12.06 -6.58
C GLY A 56 5.29 -10.78 -6.88
N ASP A 57 4.65 -9.61 -6.79
CA ASP A 57 5.33 -8.33 -6.94
C ASP A 57 6.43 -8.17 -5.89
N ARG A 58 7.57 -7.58 -6.28
CA ARG A 58 8.69 -7.36 -5.39
C ARG A 58 9.01 -5.88 -5.25
N TRP A 59 9.40 -5.46 -4.05
CA TRP A 59 9.82 -4.08 -3.78
C TRP A 59 10.81 -4.01 -2.61
N VAL A 60 11.50 -2.88 -2.52
CA VAL A 60 12.45 -2.58 -1.44
C VAL A 60 11.78 -1.69 -0.40
N VAL A 61 12.04 -1.97 0.88
CA VAL A 61 11.75 -1.07 1.99
C VAL A 61 13.01 -0.90 2.82
N SER A 62 13.40 0.34 3.12
CA SER A 62 14.54 0.58 3.98
C SER A 62 14.35 -0.06 5.36
N ARG A 63 15.44 -0.47 6.01
CA ARG A 63 15.36 -1.17 7.32
C ARG A 63 14.51 -0.42 8.35
N GLU A 64 14.74 0.87 8.53
CA GLU A 64 14.01 1.71 9.47
C GLU A 64 12.49 1.73 9.19
N ARG A 65 12.11 1.91 7.91
CA ARG A 65 10.70 1.92 7.51
C ARG A 65 10.06 0.55 7.67
N PHE A 66 10.83 -0.52 7.46
CA PHE A 66 10.37 -1.88 7.67
C PHE A 66 10.03 -2.12 9.14
N ASP A 67 10.96 -1.82 10.04
CA ASP A 67 10.79 -2.04 11.49
C ASP A 67 9.60 -1.26 12.05
N ALA A 68 9.35 -0.06 11.52
CA ALA A 68 8.21 0.77 11.87
C ALA A 68 6.86 0.24 11.33
N LYS A 69 6.85 -0.41 10.17
CA LYS A 69 5.61 -0.74 9.44
C LYS A 69 5.23 -2.21 9.43
N TYR A 70 6.13 -3.12 9.79
CA TYR A 70 5.88 -4.55 9.69
C TYR A 70 6.00 -5.25 11.04
N LEU A 71 5.30 -6.38 11.18
CA LEU A 71 5.40 -7.30 12.30
C LEU A 71 5.51 -8.73 11.76
N PRO A 72 6.22 -9.63 12.46
CA PRO A 72 6.23 -11.04 12.10
C PRO A 72 4.80 -11.58 12.02
N ALA A 73 4.51 -12.39 11.01
CA ALA A 73 3.18 -13.00 10.85
C ALA A 73 2.92 -14.11 11.87
N ASP A 74 4.00 -14.71 12.38
CA ASP A 74 4.01 -15.74 13.41
C ASP A 74 4.86 -15.24 14.60
N ALA A 75 4.40 -15.48 15.83
CA ALA A 75 5.11 -15.10 17.04
C ALA A 75 6.44 -15.86 17.24
N ALA A 76 6.60 -17.02 16.59
CA ALA A 76 7.86 -17.77 16.61
C ALA A 76 8.96 -17.10 15.76
N LEU A 77 8.60 -16.24 14.82
CA LEU A 77 9.56 -15.53 13.98
C LEU A 77 10.08 -14.28 14.71
N THR A 78 11.38 -14.21 14.91
CA THR A 78 12.03 -13.01 15.47
C THR A 78 12.01 -11.88 14.45
N HIS A 79 11.62 -10.69 14.89
CA HIS A 79 11.58 -9.51 14.02
C HIS A 79 12.99 -9.15 13.50
N GLY A 80 13.12 -9.01 12.19
CA GLY A 80 14.40 -8.79 11.52
C GLY A 80 15.04 -10.06 10.93
N GLU A 81 14.43 -11.23 11.13
CA GLU A 81 14.80 -12.48 10.44
C GLU A 81 13.98 -12.69 9.16
N PRO A 82 14.52 -13.34 8.12
CA PRO A 82 13.76 -13.69 6.92
C PRO A 82 12.53 -14.55 7.25
N GLY A 83 11.41 -14.26 6.59
CA GLY A 83 10.17 -15.01 6.82
C GLY A 83 8.90 -14.25 6.44
N ALA A 84 7.78 -14.69 7.00
CA ALA A 84 6.47 -14.11 6.74
C ALA A 84 6.20 -12.91 7.65
N TYR A 85 5.79 -11.78 7.08
CA TYR A 85 5.45 -10.56 7.79
C TYR A 85 4.09 -10.01 7.38
N ARG A 86 3.51 -9.18 8.24
CA ARG A 86 2.27 -8.45 7.97
C ARG A 86 2.51 -6.96 8.22
N ASN A 87 1.76 -6.12 7.52
CA ASN A 87 1.77 -4.69 7.83
C ASN A 87 1.16 -4.48 9.22
N ARG A 88 1.71 -3.55 9.99
CA ARG A 88 1.04 -3.04 11.19
C ARG A 88 -0.34 -2.52 10.78
N PRO A 89 -1.42 -2.97 11.45
CA PRO A 89 -2.76 -2.51 11.15
C PRO A 89 -2.85 -0.98 11.19
N ALA A 90 -3.16 -0.38 10.05
CA ALA A 90 -3.45 1.03 9.92
C ALA A 90 -4.82 1.17 9.23
N VAL A 91 -5.76 1.83 9.90
CA VAL A 91 -7.08 2.12 9.35
C VAL A 91 -6.94 3.28 8.37
N VAL A 92 -7.46 3.08 7.16
CA VAL A 92 -7.51 4.07 6.09
C VAL A 92 -8.94 4.18 5.58
N LEU A 93 -9.27 5.27 4.91
CA LEU A 93 -10.58 5.45 4.29
C LEU A 93 -10.51 5.00 2.84
N ALA A 94 -11.56 4.35 2.36
CA ALA A 94 -11.66 3.90 0.98
C ALA A 94 -13.06 4.09 0.43
N ARG A 95 -13.17 4.51 -0.83
CA ARG A 95 -14.43 4.62 -1.57
C ARG A 95 -14.33 3.92 -2.91
N GLN A 96 -15.30 3.05 -3.20
CA GLN A 96 -15.38 2.40 -4.50
C GLN A 96 -15.95 3.38 -5.53
N MET A 97 -15.34 3.42 -6.71
CA MET A 97 -15.81 4.23 -7.82
C MET A 97 -16.63 3.38 -8.78
N HIS A 98 -17.72 3.94 -9.30
CA HIS A 98 -18.61 3.27 -10.26
C HIS A 98 -18.38 3.69 -11.72
N GLU A 99 -17.48 4.66 -11.93
CA GLU A 99 -17.08 5.18 -13.23
C GLU A 99 -15.56 5.43 -13.26
N ALA A 100 -14.97 5.53 -14.45
CA ALA A 100 -13.56 5.87 -14.60
C ALA A 100 -13.28 7.30 -14.11
N PHE A 101 -12.19 7.47 -13.38
CA PHE A 101 -11.89 8.70 -12.66
C PHE A 101 -10.41 9.08 -12.67
N SER A 102 -10.14 10.33 -12.30
CA SER A 102 -8.79 10.80 -11.99
C SER A 102 -8.79 11.75 -10.80
N LEU A 103 -7.68 11.78 -10.06
CA LEU A 103 -7.45 12.72 -8.95
C LEU A 103 -5.97 12.99 -8.76
N ALA A 104 -5.61 14.15 -8.21
CA ALA A 104 -4.25 14.39 -7.77
C ALA A 104 -3.91 13.51 -6.55
N ARG A 105 -2.68 12.98 -6.49
CA ARG A 105 -2.18 12.21 -5.35
C ARG A 105 -2.21 13.02 -4.05
N SER A 106 -1.87 14.32 -4.12
CA SER A 106 -1.99 15.24 -3.00
C SER A 106 -2.99 16.36 -3.28
N ALA A 107 -3.62 16.88 -2.23
CA ALA A 107 -4.47 18.07 -2.30
C ALA A 107 -3.72 19.32 -2.82
N ASP A 108 -2.41 19.40 -2.56
CA ASP A 108 -1.55 20.49 -3.03
C ASP A 108 -1.04 20.27 -4.47
N GLY A 109 -1.48 19.19 -5.14
CA GLY A 109 -1.06 18.81 -6.50
C GLY A 109 -0.12 17.60 -6.54
N GLY A 110 0.55 17.38 -7.67
CA GLY A 110 1.44 16.23 -7.90
C GLY A 110 0.89 15.25 -8.93
N ASP A 111 1.38 14.01 -8.91
CA ASP A 111 1.00 12.99 -9.88
C ASP A 111 -0.51 12.80 -9.95
N VAL A 112 -1.03 12.75 -11.17
CA VAL A 112 -2.43 12.43 -11.42
C VAL A 112 -2.58 10.92 -11.40
N LEU A 113 -3.41 10.44 -10.48
CA LEU A 113 -3.81 9.06 -10.38
C LEU A 113 -5.03 8.82 -11.26
N HIS A 114 -5.06 7.68 -11.94
CA HIS A 114 -6.16 7.25 -12.78
C HIS A 114 -6.70 5.92 -12.29
N GLY A 115 -8.02 5.77 -12.30
CA GLY A 115 -8.70 4.52 -11.95
C GLY A 115 -9.87 4.22 -12.88
N ALA A 116 -10.19 2.94 -13.01
CA ALA A 116 -11.34 2.47 -13.78
C ALA A 116 -12.59 2.38 -12.90
N ALA A 117 -13.74 2.16 -13.53
CA ALA A 117 -14.94 1.77 -12.81
C ALA A 117 -14.69 0.47 -12.03
N GLY A 118 -15.08 0.45 -10.76
CA GLY A 118 -14.85 -0.64 -9.81
C GLY A 118 -13.62 -0.45 -8.92
N ASP A 119 -12.66 0.39 -9.32
CA ASP A 119 -11.46 0.67 -8.53
C ASP A 119 -11.78 1.53 -7.31
N TRP A 120 -10.83 1.53 -6.36
CA TRP A 120 -10.98 2.18 -5.08
C TRP A 120 -10.08 3.39 -4.97
N ILE A 121 -10.65 4.50 -4.51
CA ILE A 121 -9.88 5.63 -3.99
C ILE A 121 -9.58 5.35 -2.53
N MET A 122 -8.31 5.51 -2.15
CA MET A 122 -7.82 5.42 -0.79
C MET A 122 -7.47 6.82 -0.28
N GLN A 123 -7.73 7.11 0.99
CA GLN A 123 -7.21 8.28 1.68
C GLN A 123 -6.41 7.82 2.91
N TYR A 124 -5.09 8.07 2.87
CA TYR A 124 -4.14 7.65 3.91
C TYR A 124 -4.00 8.72 5.01
N ALA A 125 -4.10 9.99 4.62
CA ALA A 125 -4.12 11.15 5.48
C ALA A 125 -4.96 12.27 4.83
N PRO A 126 -5.30 13.37 5.53
CA PRO A 126 -5.94 14.52 4.91
C PRO A 126 -5.13 15.02 3.71
N GLY A 127 -5.75 14.99 2.52
CA GLY A 127 -5.08 15.39 1.29
C GLY A 127 -4.07 14.40 0.71
N ASP A 128 -3.98 13.14 1.19
CA ASP A 128 -3.07 12.12 0.64
C ASP A 128 -3.86 10.91 0.13
N TYR A 129 -3.82 10.69 -1.18
CA TYR A 129 -4.67 9.74 -1.89
C TYR A 129 -3.90 8.66 -2.64
N GLY A 130 -4.57 7.51 -2.80
CA GLY A 130 -4.10 6.41 -3.65
C GLY A 130 -5.23 5.82 -4.48
N VAL A 131 -4.88 5.07 -5.51
CA VAL A 131 -5.82 4.24 -6.28
C VAL A 131 -5.43 2.78 -6.15
N VAL A 132 -6.39 1.92 -5.82
CA VAL A 132 -6.20 0.48 -5.72
C VAL A 132 -7.21 -0.21 -6.63
N GLN A 133 -6.71 -1.09 -7.50
CA GLN A 133 -7.55 -1.88 -8.38
C GLN A 133 -8.53 -2.76 -7.60
N ALA A 134 -9.74 -2.94 -8.12
CA ALA A 134 -10.80 -3.72 -7.46
C ALA A 134 -10.33 -5.11 -6.99
N ALA A 135 -9.66 -5.86 -7.86
CA ALA A 135 -9.17 -7.20 -7.56
C ALA A 135 -8.12 -7.20 -6.43
N ARG A 136 -7.20 -6.23 -6.44
CA ARG A 136 -6.20 -6.09 -5.39
C ARG A 136 -6.84 -5.67 -4.07
N PHE A 137 -7.81 -4.76 -4.10
CA PHE A 137 -8.52 -4.32 -2.91
C PHE A 137 -9.21 -5.49 -2.21
N ALA A 138 -9.98 -6.29 -2.96
CA ALA A 138 -10.66 -7.47 -2.42
C ALA A 138 -9.69 -8.48 -1.80
N LYS A 139 -8.49 -8.64 -2.38
CA LYS A 139 -7.47 -9.56 -1.86
C LYS A 139 -6.89 -9.06 -0.54
N VAL A 140 -6.48 -7.80 -0.45
CA VAL A 140 -5.60 -7.31 0.63
C VAL A 140 -6.25 -6.35 1.63
N TYR A 141 -7.48 -5.88 1.44
CA TYR A 141 -8.17 -5.00 2.40
C TYR A 141 -9.37 -5.70 3.04
N ARG A 142 -9.62 -5.37 4.30
CA ARG A 142 -10.81 -5.80 5.06
C ARG A 142 -11.46 -4.58 5.69
N ARG A 143 -12.77 -4.66 5.96
CA ARG A 143 -13.45 -3.63 6.76
C ARG A 143 -12.82 -3.59 8.15
N ALA A 144 -12.62 -2.38 8.64
CA ALA A 144 -12.25 -2.14 10.02
C ALA A 144 -13.53 -1.84 10.80
N ASP A 145 -13.70 -2.50 11.94
CA ASP A 145 -14.78 -2.23 12.89
C ASP A 145 -14.63 -0.84 13.54
#